data_AF-A0A9X3EHT1-F1
#
_entry.id   AF-A0A9X3EHT1-F1
#
_cell.length_a   1.000
_cell.length_b   1.000
_cell.length_c   1.000
_cell.angle_alpha   90.00
_cell.angle_beta   90.00
_cell.angle_gamma   90.00
#
_symmetry.space_group_name_H-M   'P 1'
#
loop_
_entity.id
_entity.type
_entity.pdbx_description
1 polymer ?
#
loop_
_entity_poly.entity_id
_entity_poly.type
_entity_poly.pdbx_seq_one_letter_code
_entity_poly.pdbx_strand_id
1 'polypeptide(L)'
;MLLGGTLLLLPLLGWILNLGHRLDVVYRVYHDEPPYFRGFAPWGHTLRRGFRAFAAITVYLTPAILLAGATAALHGLASSALIWVTGPLALACFLLAIYALPGGMTYNAAFNDLSYLYRPDKALRRALDGGSSYLRAWAIALAAMALTPLGLLAVGVGFFYSSVWGWSVVGYAFSRALVLDESSPFARRLRSGRPDT
;
A
#
# COMPACT_ATOMS: atom_id res chain seq x y z
N MET A 1 -17.56 4.97 5.98
CA MET A 1 -17.67 3.51 6.15
C MET A 1 -18.80 2.95 5.29
N LEU A 2 -20.07 3.35 5.51
CA LEU A 2 -21.22 2.80 4.77
C LEU A 2 -21.10 2.91 3.25
N LEU A 3 -20.90 4.13 2.74
CA LEU A 3 -20.71 4.36 1.30
C LEU A 3 -19.54 3.54 0.73
N GLY A 4 -18.45 3.41 1.49
CA GLY A 4 -17.26 2.68 1.06
C GLY A 4 -17.49 1.19 0.92
N GLY A 5 -18.13 0.56 1.91
CA GLY A 5 -18.45 -0.86 1.85
C GLY A 5 -19.37 -1.18 0.67
N THR A 6 -20.37 -0.34 0.42
CA THR A 6 -21.26 -0.49 -0.75
C THR A 6 -20.48 -0.32 -2.06
N LEU A 7 -19.54 0.63 -2.16
CA LEU A 7 -18.72 0.81 -3.35
C LEU A 7 -17.84 -0.41 -3.65
N LEU A 8 -17.34 -1.11 -2.64
CA LEU A 8 -16.52 -2.32 -2.85
C LEU A 8 -17.30 -3.48 -3.47
N LEU A 9 -18.64 -3.42 -3.53
CA LEU A 9 -19.46 -4.34 -4.31
C LEU A 9 -19.25 -4.16 -5.82
N LEU A 10 -18.82 -2.97 -6.27
CA LEU A 10 -18.41 -2.74 -7.64
C LEU A 10 -17.01 -3.33 -7.84
N PRO A 11 -16.88 -4.45 -8.59
CA PRO A 11 -15.60 -5.09 -8.79
C PRO A 11 -14.65 -4.10 -9.46
N LEU A 12 -13.39 -4.12 -9.04
CA LEU A 12 -12.31 -3.24 -9.50
C LEU A 12 -12.50 -1.75 -9.17
N LEU A 13 -13.53 -1.08 -9.68
CA LEU A 13 -13.70 0.38 -9.52
C LEU A 13 -13.88 0.80 -8.06
N GLY A 14 -14.66 0.05 -7.28
CA GLY A 14 -14.81 0.30 -5.85
C GLY A 14 -13.48 0.19 -5.12
N TRP A 15 -12.68 -0.81 -5.48
CA TRP A 15 -11.37 -1.04 -4.90
C TRP A 15 -10.38 0.05 -5.28
N ILE A 16 -10.39 0.52 -6.53
CA ILE A 16 -9.57 1.65 -6.99
C ILE A 16 -9.96 2.93 -6.23
N LEU A 17 -11.25 3.21 -6.06
CA LEU A 17 -11.71 4.33 -5.23
C LEU A 17 -11.23 4.20 -3.79
N ASN A 18 -11.27 2.99 -3.21
CA ASN A 18 -10.78 2.73 -1.86
C ASN A 18 -9.25 2.94 -1.75
N LEU A 19 -8.48 2.56 -2.78
CA LEU A 19 -7.05 2.87 -2.88
C LEU A 19 -6.80 4.39 -2.91
N GLY A 20 -7.65 5.14 -3.60
CA GLY A 20 -7.58 6.60 -3.60
C GLY A 20 -7.89 7.19 -2.23
N HIS A 21 -8.96 6.72 -1.60
CA HIS A 21 -9.43 7.21 -0.32
C HIS A 21 -8.35 7.07 0.77
N ARG A 22 -7.67 5.93 0.86
CA ARG A 22 -6.57 5.75 1.83
C ARG A 22 -5.40 6.72 1.59
N LEU A 23 -5.12 7.11 0.35
CA LEU A 23 -4.08 8.10 0.05
C LEU A 23 -4.54 9.51 0.41
N ASP A 24 -5.84 9.81 0.26
CA ASP A 24 -6.41 11.07 0.75
C ASP A 24 -6.35 11.15 2.27
N VAL A 25 -6.53 10.04 2.99
CA VAL A 25 -6.31 9.99 4.44
C VAL A 25 -4.85 10.30 4.77
N VAL A 26 -3.90 9.65 4.09
CA VAL A 26 -2.45 9.92 4.31
C VAL A 26 -2.12 11.39 4.08
N TYR A 27 -2.60 11.96 2.98
CA TYR A 27 -2.39 13.38 2.66
C TYR A 27 -2.90 14.29 3.78
N ARG A 28 -4.13 14.08 4.27
CA ARG A 28 -4.73 14.92 5.31
C ARG A 28 -4.05 14.73 6.66
N VAL A 29 -3.65 13.50 7.00
CA VAL A 29 -2.88 13.21 8.22
C VAL A 29 -1.53 13.93 8.17
N TYR A 30 -0.89 13.99 7.00
CA TYR A 30 0.38 14.70 6.86
C TYR A 30 0.25 16.23 6.98
N HIS A 31 -0.77 16.80 6.36
CA HIS A 31 -1.02 18.25 6.37
C HIS A 31 -1.81 18.74 7.58
N ASP A 32 -2.12 17.84 8.52
CA ASP A 32 -2.97 18.09 9.67
C ASP A 32 -4.32 18.76 9.31
N GLU A 33 -5.02 18.17 8.33
CA GLU A 33 -6.30 18.67 7.83
C GLU A 33 -7.50 17.80 8.29
N PRO A 34 -7.98 17.96 9.54
CA PRO A 34 -9.18 17.27 9.99
C PRO A 34 -10.44 17.78 9.25
N PRO A 35 -11.51 16.97 9.13
CA PRO A 35 -11.54 15.54 9.44
C PRO A 35 -10.71 14.73 8.43
N TYR A 36 -9.91 13.78 8.93
CA TYR A 36 -9.06 12.91 8.09
C TYR A 36 -9.88 11.93 7.25
N PHE A 37 -11.07 11.54 7.72
CA PHE A 37 -11.99 10.63 7.03
C PHE A 37 -13.20 11.38 6.49
N ARG A 38 -13.09 11.98 5.30
CA ARG A 38 -14.19 12.71 4.64
C ARG A 38 -15.01 11.88 3.64
N GLY A 39 -14.75 10.57 3.57
CA GLY A 39 -15.27 9.72 2.50
C GLY A 39 -14.54 9.95 1.17
N PHE A 40 -15.24 9.71 0.05
CA PHE A 40 -14.66 9.64 -1.29
C PHE A 40 -14.71 10.96 -2.07
N ALA A 41 -15.18 12.05 -1.44
CA ALA A 41 -15.24 13.36 -2.07
C ALA A 41 -13.92 14.13 -1.90
N PRO A 42 -13.42 14.82 -2.96
CA PRO A 42 -13.99 14.88 -4.30
C PRO A 42 -13.67 13.64 -5.15
N TRP A 43 -14.71 13.02 -5.72
CA TRP A 43 -14.67 11.71 -6.38
C TRP A 43 -13.62 11.59 -7.48
N GLY A 44 -13.54 12.58 -8.38
CA GLY A 44 -12.59 12.55 -9.50
C GLY A 44 -11.13 12.57 -9.03
N HIS A 45 -10.84 13.32 -7.96
CA HIS A 45 -9.51 13.37 -7.37
C HIS A 45 -9.14 12.04 -6.70
N THR A 46 -10.04 11.51 -5.88
CA THR A 46 -9.87 10.23 -5.19
C THR A 46 -9.69 9.10 -6.21
N LEU A 47 -10.52 9.04 -7.25
CA LEU A 47 -10.41 8.05 -8.32
C LEU A 47 -9.06 8.14 -9.06
N ARG A 48 -8.62 9.35 -9.40
CA ARG A 48 -7.32 9.59 -10.05
C ARG A 48 -6.16 9.11 -9.18
N ARG A 49 -6.18 9.39 -7.88
CA ARG A 49 -5.19 8.86 -6.92
C ARG A 49 -5.25 7.34 -6.83
N GLY A 50 -6.44 6.76 -6.86
CA GLY A 50 -6.68 5.32 -6.93
C GLY A 50 -6.01 4.67 -8.13
N PHE A 51 -6.22 5.21 -9.34
CA PHE A 51 -5.59 4.70 -10.56
C PHE A 51 -4.07 4.79 -10.52
N ARG A 52 -3.51 5.88 -9.98
CA ARG A 52 -2.06 6.03 -9.81
C ARG A 52 -1.50 4.96 -8.86
N ALA A 53 -2.17 4.73 -7.73
CA ALA A 53 -1.78 3.67 -6.79
C ALA A 53 -1.89 2.28 -7.42
N PHE A 54 -2.97 2.02 -8.16
CA PHE A 54 -3.16 0.76 -8.87
C PHE A 54 -2.03 0.51 -9.87
N ALA A 55 -1.71 1.49 -10.72
CA ALA A 55 -0.62 1.40 -11.68
C ALA A 55 0.73 1.14 -10.98
N ALA A 56 1.01 1.81 -9.86
CA ALA A 56 2.21 1.58 -9.08
C ALA A 56 2.30 0.16 -8.51
N ILE A 57 1.20 -0.35 -7.94
CA ILE A 57 1.12 -1.73 -7.45
C ILE A 57 1.40 -2.72 -8.59
N THR A 58 0.79 -2.51 -9.76
CA THR A 58 1.03 -3.34 -10.95
C THR A 58 2.51 -3.34 -11.34
N VAL A 59 3.14 -2.16 -11.41
CA VAL A 59 4.57 -2.06 -11.74
C VAL A 59 5.44 -2.77 -10.70
N TYR A 60 5.18 -2.59 -9.42
CA TYR A 60 5.94 -3.23 -8.33
C TYR A 60 5.80 -4.75 -8.33
N LEU A 61 4.62 -5.26 -8.67
CA LEU A 61 4.35 -6.70 -8.70
C LEU A 61 4.75 -7.36 -10.02
N THR A 62 5.03 -6.60 -11.08
CA THR A 62 5.36 -7.14 -12.41
C THR A 62 6.52 -8.16 -12.37
N PRO A 63 7.67 -7.90 -11.71
CA PRO A 63 8.75 -8.88 -11.65
C PRO A 63 8.33 -10.20 -10.99
N ALA A 64 7.56 -10.12 -9.91
CA ALA A 64 7.06 -11.30 -9.21
C ALA A 64 6.08 -12.11 -10.08
N ILE A 65 5.18 -11.43 -10.79
CA ILE A 65 4.21 -12.07 -11.70
C ILE A 65 4.93 -12.76 -12.86
N LEU A 66 5.91 -12.11 -13.48
CA LEU A 66 6.68 -12.70 -14.59
C LEU A 66 7.45 -13.95 -14.15
N LEU A 67 8.10 -13.90 -12.98
CA LEU A 67 8.82 -15.05 -12.44
C LEU A 67 7.89 -16.18 -12.00
N ALA A 68 6.74 -15.86 -11.40
CA ALA A 68 5.73 -16.86 -11.05
C ALA A 68 5.15 -17.52 -12.30
N GLY A 69 4.89 -16.75 -13.36
CA GLY A 69 4.45 -17.27 -14.65
C GLY A 69 5.49 -18.19 -15.29
N ALA A 70 6.77 -17.81 -15.24
CA ALA A 70 7.87 -18.67 -15.68
C ALA A 70 7.94 -19.97 -14.86
N THR A 71 7.80 -19.88 -13.53
CA THR A 71 7.78 -21.04 -12.63
C THR A 71 6.65 -22.00 -12.99
N ALA A 72 5.44 -21.46 -13.25
CA ALA A 72 4.27 -22.26 -13.63
C ALA A 72 4.45 -22.93 -15.01
N ALA A 73 4.99 -22.21 -15.99
CA ALA A 73 5.28 -22.77 -17.32
C ALA A 73 6.32 -23.90 -17.25
N LEU A 74 7.34 -23.75 -16.41
CA LEU A 74 8.38 -24.76 -16.19
C LEU A 74 7.85 -25.96 -15.39
N HIS A 75 6.88 -25.77 -14.51
CA HIS A 75 6.24 -26.87 -13.77
C HIS A 75 5.52 -27.87 -14.67
N GLY A 76 4.99 -27.41 -15.82
CA GLY A 76 4.42 -28.27 -16.85
C GLY A 76 5.47 -29.09 -17.63
N LEU A 77 6.74 -28.68 -17.57
CA LEU A 77 7.88 -29.36 -18.16
C LEU A 77 8.60 -30.13 -17.04
N ALA A 78 8.05 -31.27 -16.68
CA ALA A 78 8.52 -32.14 -15.60
C ALA A 78 10.06 -32.22 -15.60
N SER A 79 10.69 -31.78 -14.50
CA SER A 79 12.14 -31.84 -14.17
C SER A 79 13.00 -30.58 -14.32
N SER A 80 12.43 -29.38 -14.50
CA SER A 80 13.27 -28.17 -14.58
C SER A 80 13.81 -27.73 -13.20
N ALA A 81 15.08 -27.97 -12.92
CA ALA A 81 15.79 -27.43 -11.73
C ALA A 81 15.62 -25.91 -11.57
N LEU A 82 15.32 -25.21 -12.67
CA LEU A 82 15.03 -23.80 -12.75
C LEU A 82 13.79 -23.36 -11.92
N ILE A 83 12.88 -24.27 -11.59
CA ILE A 83 11.72 -24.02 -10.69
C ILE A 83 12.22 -23.63 -9.28
N TRP A 84 13.25 -24.31 -8.79
CA TRP A 84 13.84 -24.04 -7.48
C TRP A 84 14.58 -22.70 -7.40
N VAL A 85 14.80 -22.04 -8.54
CA VAL A 85 15.35 -20.68 -8.62
C VAL A 85 14.22 -19.68 -8.83
N THR A 86 13.39 -19.89 -9.85
CA THR A 86 12.34 -18.95 -10.27
C THR A 86 11.23 -18.80 -9.23
N GLY A 87 10.82 -19.88 -8.55
CA GLY A 87 9.80 -19.86 -7.52
C GLY A 87 10.20 -19.01 -6.30
N PRO A 88 11.35 -19.31 -5.64
CA PRO A 88 11.84 -18.49 -4.53
C PRO A 88 12.13 -17.05 -4.94
N LEU A 89 12.64 -16.81 -6.15
CA LEU A 89 12.87 -15.45 -6.64
C LEU A 89 11.56 -14.68 -6.84
N ALA A 90 10.52 -15.33 -7.37
CA ALA A 90 9.18 -14.74 -7.48
C ALA A 90 8.64 -14.33 -6.11
N LEU A 91 8.76 -15.22 -5.12
CA LEU A 91 8.35 -14.94 -3.74
C LEU A 91 9.16 -13.78 -3.14
N ALA A 92 10.48 -13.76 -3.32
CA ALA A 92 11.33 -12.68 -2.84
C ALA A 92 10.94 -11.33 -3.46
N CYS A 93 10.73 -11.28 -4.77
CA CYS A 93 10.24 -10.08 -5.47
C CYS A 93 8.86 -9.65 -4.95
N PHE A 94 7.95 -10.59 -4.72
CA PHE A 94 6.63 -10.29 -4.18
C PHE A 94 6.72 -9.67 -2.78
N LEU A 95 7.48 -10.30 -1.88
CA LEU A 95 7.65 -9.82 -0.50
C LEU A 95 8.33 -8.44 -0.47
N LEU A 96 9.37 -8.24 -1.29
CA LEU A 96 10.05 -6.95 -1.42
C LEU A 96 9.10 -5.87 -1.96
N ALA A 97 8.28 -6.19 -2.96
CA ALA A 97 7.29 -5.26 -3.51
C ALA A 97 6.26 -4.86 -2.44
N ILE A 98 5.66 -5.82 -1.74
CA ILE A 98 4.70 -5.57 -0.67
C ILE A 98 5.34 -4.76 0.46
N TYR A 99 6.58 -5.08 0.85
CA TYR A 99 7.30 -4.38 1.89
C TYR A 99 7.69 -2.94 1.50
N ALA A 100 8.06 -2.68 0.25
CA ALA A 100 8.49 -1.34 -0.20
C ALA A 100 7.32 -0.41 -0.55
N LEU A 101 6.20 -0.97 -1.03
CA LEU A 101 5.05 -0.22 -1.55
C LEU A 101 4.54 0.90 -0.62
N PRO A 102 4.31 0.66 0.69
CA PRO A 102 3.84 1.72 1.59
C PRO A 102 4.82 2.90 1.67
N GLY A 103 6.12 2.66 1.53
CA GLY A 103 7.15 3.70 1.48
C GLY A 103 6.92 4.71 0.35
N GLY A 104 6.78 4.21 -0.88
CA GLY A 104 6.52 5.06 -2.05
C GLY A 104 5.13 5.69 -2.04
N MET A 105 4.11 4.92 -1.67
CA MET A 105 2.72 5.39 -1.67
C MET A 105 2.46 6.49 -0.66
N THR A 106 3.03 6.39 0.56
CA THR A 106 2.86 7.43 1.58
C THR A 106 3.57 8.73 1.19
N TYR A 107 4.76 8.64 0.59
CA TYR A 107 5.46 9.83 0.07
C TYR A 107 4.68 10.50 -1.06
N ASN A 108 4.29 9.75 -2.10
CA ASN A 108 3.49 10.32 -3.18
C ASN A 108 2.15 10.88 -2.67
N ALA A 109 1.52 10.26 -1.69
CA ALA A 109 0.30 10.81 -1.09
C ALA A 109 0.55 12.13 -0.35
N ALA A 110 1.65 12.22 0.42
CA ALA A 110 2.02 13.41 1.18
C ALA A 110 2.48 14.57 0.28
N PHE A 111 3.29 14.31 -0.74
CA PHE A 111 3.94 15.37 -1.54
C PHE A 111 3.39 15.50 -2.97
N ASN A 112 2.47 14.63 -3.38
CA ASN A 112 1.92 14.56 -4.74
C ASN A 112 2.99 14.37 -5.83
N ASP A 113 4.11 13.71 -5.48
CA ASP A 113 5.20 13.40 -6.40
C ASP A 113 5.06 12.00 -7.00
N LEU A 114 4.59 11.96 -8.25
CA LEU A 114 4.43 10.76 -9.05
C LEU A 114 5.76 10.08 -9.40
N SER A 115 6.85 10.84 -9.52
CA SER A 115 8.13 10.28 -9.93
C SER A 115 8.65 9.29 -8.88
N TYR A 116 8.41 9.60 -7.60
CA TYR A 116 8.79 8.75 -6.47
C TYR A 116 8.01 7.43 -6.44
N LEU A 117 6.79 7.42 -6.96
CA LEU A 117 5.92 6.25 -6.98
C LEU A 117 6.45 5.12 -7.88
N TYR A 118 7.31 5.44 -8.86
CA TYR A 118 7.94 4.48 -9.78
C TYR A 118 9.42 4.24 -9.46
N ARG A 119 9.87 4.61 -8.26
CA ARG A 119 11.25 4.44 -7.79
C ARG A 119 11.31 3.42 -6.66
N PRO A 120 11.37 2.10 -6.98
CA PRO A 120 11.39 1.04 -5.97
C PRO A 120 12.61 1.12 -5.06
N ASP A 121 13.74 1.64 -5.58
CA ASP A 121 14.95 1.94 -4.81
C ASP A 121 14.66 2.91 -3.66
N LYS A 122 14.00 4.03 -3.96
CA LYS A 122 13.68 5.06 -2.96
C LYS A 122 12.59 4.60 -2.00
N ALA A 123 11.56 3.92 -2.51
CA ALA A 123 10.49 3.36 -1.68
C ALA A 123 11.02 2.34 -0.66
N LEU A 124 11.93 1.45 -1.08
CA LEU A 124 12.56 0.49 -0.19
C LEU A 124 13.48 1.17 0.83
N ARG A 125 14.32 2.12 0.41
CA ARG A 125 15.18 2.89 1.33
C ARG A 125 14.35 3.56 2.42
N ARG A 126 13.22 4.17 2.08
CA ARG A 126 12.31 4.78 3.05
C ARG A 126 11.71 3.75 4.03
N ALA A 127 11.32 2.59 3.53
CA ALA A 127 10.82 1.49 4.36
C ALA A 127 11.88 1.01 5.36
N LEU A 128 13.14 0.90 4.91
CA LEU A 128 14.28 0.52 5.76
C LEU A 128 14.62 1.62 6.79
N ASP A 129 14.65 2.88 6.36
CA ASP A 129 14.92 4.03 7.23
C ASP A 129 13.84 4.20 8.32
N GLY A 130 12.60 3.77 8.05
CA GLY A 130 11.51 3.76 9.03
C GLY A 130 11.71 2.74 10.16
N GLY A 131 12.62 1.77 9.99
CA GLY A 131 13.09 0.87 11.04
C GLY A 131 11.98 0.25 11.91
N SER A 132 12.13 0.37 13.23
CA SER A 132 11.20 -0.22 14.21
C SER A 132 9.79 0.36 14.13
N SER A 133 9.64 1.66 13.84
CA SER A 133 8.34 2.30 13.65
C SER A 133 7.62 1.75 12.42
N TYR A 134 8.35 1.47 11.34
CA TYR A 134 7.80 0.82 10.16
C TYR A 134 7.32 -0.60 10.44
N LEU A 135 8.09 -1.37 11.21
CA LEU A 135 7.71 -2.72 11.63
C LEU A 135 6.48 -2.71 12.56
N ARG A 136 6.37 -1.72 13.45
CA ARG A 136 5.16 -1.53 14.28
C ARG A 136 3.94 -1.21 13.42
N ALA A 137 4.10 -0.37 12.39
CA ALA A 137 3.02 -0.10 11.44
C ALA A 137 2.60 -1.37 10.68
N TRP A 138 3.54 -2.24 10.30
CA TRP A 138 3.24 -3.55 9.74
C TRP A 138 2.48 -4.45 10.72
N ALA A 139 2.86 -4.50 12.00
CA ALA A 139 2.14 -5.29 12.99
C ALA A 139 0.68 -4.82 13.14
N ILE A 140 0.45 -3.50 13.18
CA ILE A 140 -0.89 -2.91 13.20
C ILE A 140 -1.64 -3.24 11.91
N ALA A 141 -0.98 -3.13 10.75
CA ALA A 141 -1.57 -3.42 9.46
C ALA A 141 -2.02 -4.89 9.36
N LEU A 142 -1.16 -5.83 9.76
CA LEU A 142 -1.46 -7.26 9.75
C LEU A 142 -2.59 -7.60 10.73
N ALA A 143 -2.60 -7.01 11.93
CA ALA A 143 -3.69 -7.17 12.88
C ALA A 143 -5.02 -6.64 12.31
N ALA A 144 -5.01 -5.44 11.72
CA ALA A 144 -6.19 -4.87 11.08
C ALA A 144 -6.69 -5.76 9.93
N MET A 145 -5.78 -6.24 9.08
CA MET A 145 -6.10 -7.17 7.98
C MET A 145 -6.67 -8.49 8.50
N ALA A 146 -6.13 -9.05 9.59
CA ALA A 146 -6.63 -10.29 10.22
C ALA A 146 -8.02 -10.11 10.85
N LEU A 147 -8.39 -8.90 11.26
CA LEU A 147 -9.72 -8.59 11.77
C LEU A 147 -10.75 -8.35 10.66
N THR A 148 -10.34 -7.98 9.44
CA THR A 148 -11.30 -7.72 8.34
C THR A 148 -12.24 -8.89 8.03
N PRO A 149 -11.82 -10.18 8.03
CA PRO A 149 -12.72 -11.31 7.78
C PRO A 149 -13.79 -11.50 8.85
N LEU A 150 -13.62 -10.97 10.07
CA LEU A 150 -14.67 -11.02 11.09
C LEU A 150 -15.95 -10.30 10.65
N GLY A 151 -15.84 -9.37 9.70
CA GLY A 151 -16.99 -8.74 9.05
C GLY A 151 -17.90 -9.74 8.32
N LEU A 152 -17.41 -10.91 7.92
CA LEU A 152 -18.24 -11.95 7.30
C LEU A 152 -19.35 -12.45 8.24
N LEU A 153 -19.15 -12.36 9.56
CA LEU A 153 -20.14 -12.76 10.56
C LEU A 153 -21.42 -11.89 10.50
N ALA A 154 -21.34 -10.68 9.92
CA ALA A 154 -22.48 -9.81 9.67
C ALA A 154 -23.08 -10.06 8.28
N VAL A 155 -23.70 -11.23 8.10
CA VAL A 155 -24.48 -11.59 6.88
C VAL A 155 -23.64 -11.59 5.59
N GLY A 156 -22.33 -11.90 5.69
CA GLY A 156 -21.40 -11.99 4.56
C GLY A 156 -20.95 -10.64 3.96
N VAL A 157 -21.82 -9.63 3.94
CA VAL A 157 -21.50 -8.30 3.37
C VAL A 157 -20.65 -7.42 4.28
N GLY A 158 -20.62 -7.70 5.58
CA GLY A 158 -19.84 -6.93 6.55
C GLY A 158 -18.33 -6.90 6.26
N PHE A 159 -17.81 -7.88 5.51
CA PHE A 159 -16.41 -7.91 5.03
C PHE A 159 -16.02 -6.66 4.25
N PHE A 160 -16.89 -6.12 3.42
CA PHE A 160 -16.58 -4.93 2.63
C PHE A 160 -16.43 -3.69 3.52
N TYR A 161 -17.27 -3.56 4.53
CA TYR A 161 -17.23 -2.44 5.47
C TYR A 161 -16.00 -2.53 6.39
N SER A 162 -15.71 -3.71 6.92
CA SER A 162 -14.50 -3.97 7.72
C SER A 162 -13.24 -3.82 6.88
N SER A 163 -13.28 -4.13 5.58
CA SER A 163 -12.16 -3.90 4.66
C SER A 163 -11.84 -2.42 4.50
N VAL A 164 -12.84 -1.57 4.25
CA VAL A 164 -12.62 -0.11 4.17
C VAL A 164 -12.00 0.43 5.45
N TRP A 165 -12.47 -0.05 6.60
CA TRP A 165 -11.87 0.27 7.89
C TRP A 165 -10.42 -0.22 8.00
N GLY A 166 -10.16 -1.49 7.69
CA GLY A 166 -8.83 -2.07 7.80
C GLY A 166 -7.81 -1.31 6.93
N TRP A 167 -8.17 -1.00 5.69
CA TRP A 167 -7.30 -0.24 4.79
C TRP A 167 -7.09 1.22 5.25
N SER A 168 -8.08 1.81 5.93
CA SER A 168 -7.95 3.13 6.55
C SER A 168 -6.96 3.11 7.72
N VAL A 169 -7.03 2.08 8.56
CA VAL A 169 -6.08 1.87 9.67
C VAL A 169 -4.67 1.65 9.14
N VAL A 170 -4.51 0.86 8.08
CA VAL A 170 -3.21 0.66 7.39
C VAL A 170 -2.64 1.99 6.91
N GLY A 171 -3.44 2.79 6.19
CA GLY A 171 -3.01 4.11 5.71
C GLY A 171 -2.56 5.03 6.85
N TYR A 172 -3.33 5.08 7.94
CA TYR A 172 -3.00 5.86 9.11
C TYR A 172 -1.69 5.40 9.78
N ALA A 173 -1.54 4.09 10.04
CA ALA A 173 -0.37 3.52 10.71
C ALA A 173 0.93 3.82 9.97
N PHE A 174 0.95 3.62 8.65
CA PHE A 174 2.13 3.93 7.83
C PHE A 174 2.39 5.44 7.70
N SER A 175 1.35 6.27 7.66
CA SER A 175 1.53 7.73 7.67
C SER A 175 2.23 8.18 8.95
N ARG A 176 1.80 7.66 10.10
CA ARG A 176 2.41 7.95 11.41
C ARG A 176 3.87 7.49 11.45
N ALA A 177 4.15 6.26 11.00
CA ALA A 177 5.49 5.69 11.07
C ALA A 177 6.50 6.31 10.09
N LEU A 178 6.08 6.66 8.87
CA LEU A 178 7.01 7.08 7.82
C LEU A 178 7.06 8.58 7.58
N VAL A 179 6.07 9.32 8.08
CA VAL A 179 5.93 10.75 7.77
C VAL A 179 5.98 11.61 9.02
N LEU A 180 5.45 11.10 10.14
CA LEU A 180 5.32 11.86 11.39
C LEU A 180 6.24 11.38 12.52
N ASP A 181 6.98 10.29 12.32
CA ASP A 181 7.96 9.83 13.30
C ASP A 181 9.22 10.71 13.26
N GLU A 182 9.35 11.60 14.24
CA GLU A 182 10.47 12.52 14.40
C GLU A 182 11.81 11.80 14.62
N SER A 183 11.79 10.55 15.11
CA SER A 183 13.00 9.75 15.30
C SER A 183 13.55 9.18 13.99
N SER A 184 12.73 9.14 12.94
CA SER A 184 13.13 8.60 11.64
C SER A 184 14.22 9.47 10.99
N PRO A 185 15.27 8.88 10.39
CA PRO A 185 16.28 9.60 9.61
C PRO A 185 15.66 10.45 8.49
N PHE A 186 14.53 10.01 7.93
CA PHE A 186 13.79 10.72 6.90
C PHE A 186 13.17 12.03 7.41
N ALA A 187 12.47 12.02 8.56
CA ALA A 187 11.90 13.24 9.14
C ALA A 187 12.98 14.30 9.43
N ARG A 188 14.16 13.84 9.88
CA ARG A 188 15.33 14.71 10.07
C ARG A 188 15.86 15.29 8.75
N ARG A 189 15.91 14.51 7.67
CA ARG A 189 16.34 14.96 6.34
C ARG A 189 15.39 16.01 5.74
N LEU A 190 14.08 15.79 5.84
CA LEU A 190 13.08 16.78 5.43
C LEU A 190 13.26 18.12 6.15
N ARG A 191 13.46 18.10 7.48
CA ARG A 191 13.69 19.34 8.25
C ARG A 191 14.99 20.05 7.88
N SER A 192 16.02 19.30 7.48
CA SER A 192 17.30 19.87 7.06
C SER A 192 17.30 20.51 5.66
N GLY A 193 16.16 20.46 4.94
CA GLY A 193 16.05 20.99 3.58
C GLY A 193 16.91 20.26 2.55
N ARG A 194 17.47 19.08 2.89
CA ARG A 194 18.24 18.27 1.95
C ARG A 194 17.27 17.50 1.05
N PRO A 195 17.30 17.72 -0.27
CA PRO A 195 16.52 16.90 -1.18
C PRO A 195 17.00 15.44 -1.10
N ASP A 196 16.06 14.51 -1.12
CA ASP A 196 16.34 13.08 -1.29
C ASP A 196 16.89 12.89 -2.72
N THR A 197 18.21 13.05 -2.90
CA THR A 197 18.93 12.74 -4.15
C THR A 197 18.87 11.24 -4.42
#